data_AF-A0AAW3TBM3-F1
#
_entry.id   AF-A0AAW3TBM3-F1
#
_cell.length_a   1.000
_cell.length_b   1.000
_cell.length_c   1.000
_cell.angle_alpha   90.00
_cell.angle_beta   90.00
_cell.angle_gamma   90.00
#
_symmetry.space_group_name_H-M   'P 1'
#
loop_
_entity.id
_entity.type
_entity.pdbx_description
1 polymer ?
#
loop_
_entity_poly.entity_id
_entity_poly.type
_entity_poly.pdbx_seq_one_letter_code
_entity_poly.pdbx_strand_id
1 'polypeptide(L)'
;MPDTTPTESEPVERRSPVLVALLVVVGVEFAALVVLTVVLVVELVVAPATSIASGIALTILAAIAALWLGALFVGLRNRRPWVRSGIIVWQVLQGALAIGAFQGVFRVPAVGWLLLIPALLGITLVLSRPVTDALARPVE
;
A
#
# COMPACT_ATOMS: atom_id res chain seq x y z
N MET A 1 49.16 -29.65 -4.41
CA MET A 1 48.56 -28.72 -5.39
C MET A 1 47.45 -27.99 -4.66
N PRO A 2 47.60 -26.70 -4.33
CA PRO A 2 46.54 -25.93 -3.68
C PRO A 2 45.40 -25.74 -4.70
N ASP A 3 44.19 -26.08 -4.26
CA ASP A 3 42.96 -25.91 -5.02
C ASP A 3 42.71 -24.41 -5.24
N THR A 4 42.79 -23.96 -6.50
CA THR A 4 42.57 -22.56 -6.91
C THR A 4 41.18 -22.36 -7.51
N THR A 5 40.18 -23.12 -7.06
CA THR A 5 38.79 -22.85 -7.41
C THR A 5 38.46 -21.41 -6.99
N PRO A 6 38.17 -20.50 -7.94
CA PRO A 6 37.72 -19.17 -7.58
C PRO A 6 36.45 -19.37 -6.77
N THR A 7 36.42 -18.88 -5.54
CA THR A 7 35.17 -18.76 -4.77
C THR A 7 34.27 -17.85 -5.59
N GLU A 8 33.38 -18.44 -6.39
CA GLU A 8 32.32 -17.72 -7.08
C GLU A 8 31.60 -16.94 -5.98
N SER A 9 31.79 -15.62 -5.99
CA SER A 9 31.06 -14.71 -5.14
C SER A 9 29.58 -14.97 -5.40
N GLU A 10 28.90 -15.62 -4.45
CA GLU A 10 27.45 -15.86 -4.53
C GLU A 10 26.81 -14.54 -4.96
N PRO A 11 26.05 -14.52 -6.08
CA PRO A 11 25.39 -13.30 -6.51
C PRO A 11 24.42 -12.93 -5.40
N VAL A 12 24.79 -11.95 -4.57
CA VAL A 12 23.92 -11.35 -3.55
C VAL A 12 22.59 -11.11 -4.23
N GLU A 13 21.57 -11.88 -3.84
CA GLU A 13 20.26 -11.94 -4.48
C GLU A 13 19.65 -10.53 -4.49
N ARG A 14 19.96 -9.76 -5.53
CA ARG A 14 19.72 -8.32 -5.57
C ARG A 14 18.22 -8.17 -5.72
N ARG A 15 17.54 -7.84 -4.61
CA ARG A 15 16.08 -7.58 -4.60
C ARG A 15 15.73 -6.72 -5.81
N SER A 16 14.82 -7.21 -6.65
CA SER A 16 14.36 -6.47 -7.82
C SER A 16 14.00 -5.04 -7.41
N PRO A 17 14.61 -4.00 -8.01
CA PRO A 17 14.40 -2.60 -7.60
C PRO A 17 12.92 -2.21 -7.70
N VAL A 18 12.17 -2.86 -8.59
CA VAL A 18 10.74 -2.66 -8.79
C VAL A 18 9.91 -3.16 -7.60
N LEU A 19 10.30 -4.29 -7.00
CA LEU A 19 9.64 -4.81 -5.79
C LEU A 19 9.91 -3.88 -4.59
N VAL A 20 11.12 -3.32 -4.50
CA VAL A 20 11.45 -2.32 -3.47
C VAL A 20 10.64 -1.05 -3.66
N ALA A 21 10.49 -0.57 -4.91
CA ALA A 21 9.65 0.59 -5.20
C ALA A 21 8.19 0.36 -4.78
N LEU A 22 7.62 -0.81 -5.09
CA LEU A 22 6.26 -1.15 -4.66
C LEU A 22 6.14 -1.20 -3.13
N LEU A 23 7.14 -1.78 -2.46
CA LEU A 23 7.19 -1.83 -1.00
C LEU A 23 7.20 -0.42 -0.39
N VAL A 24 7.95 0.52 -0.98
CA VAL A 24 7.99 1.91 -0.54
C VAL A 24 6.64 2.58 -0.76
N VAL A 25 6.02 2.43 -1.93
CA VAL A 25 4.70 3.03 -2.23
C VAL A 25 3.65 2.53 -1.24
N VAL A 26 3.49 1.21 -1.10
CA VAL A 26 2.52 0.62 -0.18
C VAL A 26 2.84 0.96 1.28
N GLY A 27 4.13 1.06 1.63
CA GLY A 27 4.56 1.48 2.97
C GLY A 27 4.18 2.91 3.31
N VAL A 28 4.31 3.84 2.34
CA VAL A 28 3.88 5.24 2.49
C VAL A 28 2.36 5.33 2.61
N GLU A 29 1.62 4.61 1.76
CA GLU A 29 0.14 4.55 1.83
C GLU A 29 -0.33 4.01 3.19
N PHE A 30 0.31 2.95 3.68
CA PHE A 30 0.03 2.39 5.00
C PHE A 30 0.29 3.40 6.11
N ALA A 31 1.45 4.06 6.10
CA ALA A 31 1.77 5.08 7.09
C ALA A 31 0.77 6.24 7.06
N ALA A 32 0.39 6.72 5.87
CA ALA A 32 -0.60 7.77 5.71
C ALA A 32 -1.97 7.36 6.28
N LEU A 33 -2.41 6.13 6.04
CA LEU A 33 -3.68 5.62 6.55
C LEU A 33 -3.69 5.42 8.07
N VAL A 34 -2.55 5.03 8.65
CA VAL A 34 -2.37 4.98 10.11
C VAL A 34 -2.45 6.38 10.70
N VAL A 35 -1.74 7.36 10.12
CA VAL A 35 -1.80 8.76 10.55
C VAL A 35 -3.23 9.28 10.47
N LEU A 36 -3.94 9.03 9.37
CA LEU A 36 -5.35 9.40 9.21
C LEU A 36 -6.23 8.79 10.31
N THR A 37 -6.02 7.50 10.62
CA THR A 37 -6.78 6.83 11.67
C THR A 37 -6.51 7.45 13.05
N VAL A 38 -5.25 7.78 13.37
CA VAL A 38 -4.89 8.47 14.61
C VAL A 38 -5.55 9.85 14.67
N VAL A 39 -5.53 10.61 13.57
CA VAL A 39 -6.20 11.91 13.48
C VAL A 39 -7.70 11.77 13.76
N LEU A 40 -8.38 10.79 13.14
CA LEU A 40 -9.81 10.54 13.36
C LEU A 40 -10.11 10.17 14.82
N VAL A 41 -9.26 9.37 15.47
CA VAL A 41 -9.40 9.04 16.90
C VAL A 41 -9.27 10.29 17.76
N VAL A 42 -8.27 11.15 17.48
CA VAL A 42 -8.09 12.42 18.21
C VAL A 42 -9.28 13.35 17.99
N GLU A 43 -9.76 13.47 16.75
CA GLU A 43 -10.92 14.29 16.40
C GLU A 43 -12.18 13.83 17.13
N LEU A 44 -12.41 12.52 17.23
CA LEU A 44 -13.55 11.95 17.95
C LEU A 44 -13.55 12.28 19.46
N VAL A 45 -12.38 12.50 20.05
CA VAL A 45 -12.23 12.81 21.48
C VAL A 45 -12.24 14.31 21.76
N VAL A 46 -11.65 15.11 20.86
CA VAL A 46 -11.39 16.53 21.10
C VAL A 46 -12.39 17.46 20.43
N ALA A 47 -12.94 17.09 19.27
CA ALA A 47 -13.80 17.96 18.48
C ALA A 47 -15.29 17.76 18.83
N PRO A 48 -16.09 18.85 18.93
CA PRO A 48 -17.53 18.73 19.03
C PRO A 48 -18.08 18.15 17.72
N ALA A 49 -18.43 16.86 17.74
CA ALA A 49 -18.89 16.16 16.56
C ALA A 49 -20.29 16.62 16.14
N THR A 50 -20.45 16.94 14.84
CA THR A 50 -21.78 17.15 14.24
C THR A 50 -22.60 15.86 14.22
N SER A 51 -21.93 14.70 14.13
CA SER A 51 -22.50 13.37 14.25
C SER A 51 -21.46 12.40 14.82
N ILE A 52 -21.62 12.00 16.09
CA ILE A 52 -20.75 11.02 16.76
C ILE A 52 -20.80 9.67 16.04
N ALA A 53 -21.98 9.27 15.56
CA ALA A 53 -22.16 8.00 14.85
C ALA A 53 -21.32 7.94 13.56
N SER A 54 -21.33 9.02 12.77
CA SER A 54 -20.54 9.11 11.54
C SER A 54 -19.04 9.11 11.84
N GLY A 55 -18.60 9.83 12.89
CA GLY A 55 -17.21 9.85 13.33
C GLY A 55 -16.71 8.47 13.75
N ILE A 56 -17.48 7.74 14.56
CA ILE A 56 -17.15 6.37 14.97
C ILE A 56 -17.06 5.44 13.75
N ALA A 57 -18.05 5.49 12.85
CA ALA A 57 -18.10 4.64 11.67
C ALA A 57 -16.88 4.83 10.76
N LEU A 58 -16.52 6.09 10.46
CA LEU A 58 -15.34 6.41 9.65
C LEU A 58 -14.04 5.98 10.33
N THR A 59 -13.93 6.18 11.65
CA THR A 59 -12.75 5.78 12.44
C THR A 59 -12.55 4.27 12.39
N ILE A 60 -13.61 3.49 12.61
CA ILE A 60 -13.55 2.02 12.57
C ILE A 60 -13.20 1.55 11.15
N LEU A 61 -13.83 2.12 10.12
CA LEU A 61 -13.54 1.77 8.73
C LEU A 61 -12.07 2.04 8.38
N ALA A 62 -11.54 3.20 8.77
CA ALA A 62 -10.14 3.57 8.56
C ALA A 62 -9.19 2.62 9.31
N ALA A 63 -9.50 2.26 10.56
CA ALA A 63 -8.71 1.31 11.34
C ALA A 63 -8.68 -0.09 10.69
N ILE A 64 -9.82 -0.59 10.22
CA ILE A 64 -9.90 -1.88 9.50
C ILE A 64 -9.07 -1.82 8.21
N ALA A 65 -9.20 -0.73 7.45
CA ALA A 65 -8.42 -0.54 6.23
C ALA A 65 -6.91 -0.46 6.52
N ALA A 66 -6.50 0.20 7.60
CA ALA A 66 -5.11 0.25 8.05
C ALA A 66 -4.58 -1.14 8.41
N LEU A 67 -5.33 -1.93 9.18
CA LEU A 67 -4.95 -3.30 9.52
C LEU A 67 -4.82 -4.19 8.29
N TRP A 68 -5.77 -4.08 7.35
CA TRP A 68 -5.74 -4.82 6.10
C TRP A 68 -4.54 -4.44 5.23
N LEU A 69 -4.29 -3.15 5.04
CA LEU A 69 -3.15 -2.65 4.28
C LEU A 69 -1.81 -3.00 4.95
N GLY A 70 -1.76 -3.00 6.29
CA GLY A 70 -0.62 -3.49 7.05
C GLY A 70 -0.35 -4.98 6.82
N ALA A 71 -1.40 -5.81 6.77
CA ALA A 71 -1.27 -7.23 6.42
C ALA A 71 -0.76 -7.43 4.99
N LEU A 72 -1.22 -6.62 4.03
CA LEU A 72 -0.70 -6.62 2.65
C LEU A 72 0.77 -6.20 2.61
N PHE A 73 1.17 -5.15 3.34
CA PHE A 73 2.55 -4.69 3.42
C PHE A 73 3.49 -5.77 3.99
N VAL A 74 3.09 -6.42 5.09
CA VAL A 74 3.85 -7.53 5.70
C VAL A 74 3.92 -8.72 4.75
N GLY A 75 2.81 -9.08 4.10
CA GLY A 75 2.79 -10.14 3.10
C GLY A 75 3.69 -9.82 1.89
N LEU A 76 3.71 -8.57 1.42
CA LEU A 76 4.55 -8.11 0.31
C LEU A 76 6.02 -8.21 0.67
N ARG A 77 6.40 -7.76 1.88
CA ARG A 77 7.76 -7.91 2.42
C ARG A 77 8.20 -9.37 2.45
N ASN A 78 7.26 -10.27 2.74
CA ASN A 78 7.46 -11.71 2.78
C ASN A 78 7.23 -12.41 1.42
N ARG A 79 7.09 -11.66 0.32
CA ARG A 79 6.87 -12.17 -1.06
C ARG A 79 5.71 -13.17 -1.17
N ARG A 80 4.62 -12.96 -0.42
CA ARG A 80 3.49 -13.89 -0.41
C ARG A 80 2.61 -13.70 -1.65
N PRO A 81 2.23 -14.78 -2.38
CA PRO A 81 1.53 -14.68 -3.66
C PRO A 81 0.11 -14.09 -3.56
N TRP A 82 -0.56 -14.26 -2.41
CA TRP A 82 -1.94 -13.78 -2.19
C TRP A 82 -2.05 -12.25 -2.12
N VAL A 83 -0.93 -11.55 -1.91
CA VAL A 83 -0.92 -10.10 -1.68
C VAL A 83 -1.19 -9.31 -2.96
N ARG A 84 -0.90 -9.89 -4.13
CA ARG A 84 -1.05 -9.24 -5.42
C ARG A 84 -2.48 -8.74 -5.65
N SER A 85 -3.47 -9.60 -5.48
CA SER A 85 -4.88 -9.24 -5.68
C SER A 85 -5.32 -8.18 -4.67
N GLY A 86 -4.86 -8.27 -3.43
CA GLY A 86 -5.15 -7.28 -2.39
C GLY A 86 -4.59 -5.89 -2.70
N ILE A 87 -3.34 -5.80 -3.16
CA ILE A 87 -2.74 -4.52 -3.58
C ILE A 87 -3.52 -3.95 -4.77
N ILE A 88 -3.86 -4.76 -5.78
CA ILE A 88 -4.66 -4.27 -6.92
C ILE A 88 -5.99 -3.67 -6.45
N VAL A 89 -6.70 -4.36 -5.56
CA VAL A 89 -7.97 -3.86 -4.99
C VAL A 89 -7.73 -2.55 -4.24
N TRP A 90 -6.70 -2.47 -3.41
CA TRP A 90 -6.36 -1.23 -2.69
C TRP A 90 -6.10 -0.06 -3.64
N GLN A 91 -5.31 -0.26 -4.69
CA GLN A 91 -5.00 0.81 -5.66
C GLN A 91 -6.24 1.27 -6.42
N VAL A 92 -7.17 0.36 -6.74
CA VAL A 92 -8.46 0.72 -7.36
C VAL A 92 -9.35 1.50 -6.39
N LEU A 93 -9.43 1.09 -5.12
CA LEU A 93 -10.18 1.82 -4.09
C LEU A 93 -9.61 3.23 -3.87
N GLN A 94 -8.28 3.36 -3.79
CA GLN A 94 -7.60 4.64 -3.67
C GLN A 94 -7.86 5.53 -4.90
N GLY A 95 -7.84 4.95 -6.11
CA GLY A 95 -8.23 5.64 -7.34
C GLY A 95 -9.67 6.15 -7.28
N ALA A 96 -10.62 5.33 -6.83
CA ALA A 96 -12.02 5.74 -6.67
C ALA A 96 -12.17 6.89 -5.65
N LEU A 97 -11.45 6.84 -4.52
CA LEU A 97 -11.40 7.92 -3.54
C LEU A 97 -10.82 9.21 -4.14
N ALA A 98 -9.77 9.10 -4.97
CA ALA A 98 -9.18 10.23 -5.68
C ALA A 98 -10.19 10.90 -6.62
N ILE A 99 -10.95 10.12 -7.41
CA ILE A 99 -12.01 10.65 -8.26
C ILE A 99 -13.09 11.32 -7.40
N GLY A 100 -13.46 10.74 -6.27
CA GLY A 100 -14.32 11.36 -5.25
C GLY A 100 -13.84 12.75 -4.81
N ALA A 101 -12.54 12.92 -4.58
CA ALA A 101 -11.96 14.20 -4.16
C ALA A 101 -11.96 15.28 -5.28
N PHE A 102 -12.06 14.89 -6.55
CA PHE A 102 -12.19 15.82 -7.68
C PHE A 102 -13.62 16.29 -7.91
N GLN A 103 -14.62 15.66 -7.28
CA GLN A 103 -16.04 15.94 -7.48
C GLN A 103 -16.79 16.22 -6.17
N GLY A 104 -18.04 16.68 -6.27
CA GLY A 104 -18.91 16.90 -5.11
C GLY A 104 -18.72 18.22 -4.36
N VAL A 105 -19.45 18.37 -3.26
CA VAL A 105 -19.54 19.61 -2.46
C VAL A 105 -18.23 19.93 -1.72
N PHE A 106 -17.48 18.89 -1.33
CA PHE A 106 -16.19 19.00 -0.62
C PHE A 106 -15.00 18.76 -1.56
N ARG A 107 -15.09 19.21 -2.82
CA ARG A 107 -14.02 19.03 -3.81
C ARG A 107 -12.71 19.67 -3.33
N VAL A 108 -11.67 18.85 -3.18
CA VAL A 108 -10.30 19.29 -2.87
C VAL A 108 -9.35 18.66 -3.89
N PRO A 109 -9.09 19.32 -5.03
CA PRO A 109 -8.32 18.73 -6.13
C PRO A 109 -6.90 18.31 -5.74
N ALA A 110 -6.29 19.02 -4.79
CA ALA A 110 -4.98 18.67 -4.26
C ALA A 110 -4.97 17.27 -3.60
N VAL A 111 -6.02 16.92 -2.86
CA VAL A 111 -6.18 15.58 -2.26
C VAL A 111 -6.42 14.52 -3.35
N GLY A 112 -7.19 14.87 -4.38
CA GLY A 112 -7.38 14.00 -5.55
C GLY A 112 -6.06 13.61 -6.21
N TRP A 113 -5.18 14.58 -6.49
CA TRP A 113 -3.86 14.28 -7.05
C TRP A 113 -2.95 13.52 -6.08
N LEU A 114 -2.99 13.86 -4.79
CA LEU A 114 -2.23 13.19 -3.75
C LEU A 114 -2.57 11.70 -3.62
N LEU A 115 -3.83 11.33 -3.86
CA LEU A 115 -4.30 9.93 -3.87
C LEU A 115 -4.10 9.26 -5.24
N LEU A 116 -4.32 9.98 -6.34
CA LEU A 116 -4.27 9.40 -7.69
C LEU A 116 -2.85 8.99 -8.11
N ILE A 117 -1.85 9.84 -7.83
CA ILE A 117 -0.46 9.56 -8.21
C ILE A 117 0.05 8.24 -7.61
N PRO A 118 -0.02 8.01 -6.28
CA PRO A 118 0.40 6.73 -5.71
C PRO A 118 -0.49 5.58 -6.20
N ALA A 119 -1.79 5.82 -6.45
CA ALA A 119 -2.68 4.80 -7.02
C ALA A 119 -2.17 4.26 -8.36
N LEU A 120 -1.82 5.18 -9.26
CA LEU A 120 -1.31 4.85 -10.59
C LEU A 120 0.10 4.24 -10.54
N LEU A 121 0.94 4.69 -9.61
CA LEU A 121 2.27 4.09 -9.39
C LEU A 121 2.16 2.67 -8.84
N GLY A 122 1.34 2.45 -7.80
CA GLY A 122 1.14 1.15 -7.19
C GLY A 122 0.57 0.13 -8.17
N ILE A 123 -0.45 0.52 -8.97
CA ILE A 123 -1.07 -0.39 -9.94
C ILE A 123 -0.10 -0.76 -11.07
N THR A 124 0.70 0.19 -11.57
CA THR A 124 1.68 -0.09 -12.63
C THR A 124 2.83 -0.97 -12.13
N LEU A 125 3.29 -0.73 -10.90
CA LEU A 125 4.34 -1.53 -10.27
C LEU A 125 3.88 -2.95 -9.97
N VAL A 126 2.68 -3.15 -9.40
CA VAL A 126 2.18 -4.49 -9.06
C VAL A 126 1.88 -5.35 -10.30
N LEU A 127 1.52 -4.72 -11.42
CA LEU A 127 1.27 -5.40 -12.69
C LEU A 127 2.55 -5.61 -13.52
N SER A 128 3.68 -5.06 -13.10
CA SER A 128 4.95 -5.25 -13.79
C SER A 128 5.40 -6.72 -13.72
N ARG A 129 6.08 -7.19 -14.78
CA ARG A 129 6.64 -8.56 -14.85
C ARG A 129 7.52 -8.90 -13.66
N PRO A 130 8.49 -8.04 -13.24
CA PRO A 130 9.39 -8.39 -12.13
C PRO A 130 8.68 -8.63 -10.81
N VAL A 131 7.57 -7.91 -10.55
CA VAL A 131 6.77 -8.13 -9.33
C VAL A 131 5.86 -9.34 -9.48
N THR A 132 5.28 -9.52 -10.67
CA THR A 132 4.43 -10.68 -10.96
C THR A 132 5.20 -11.99 -10.80
N ASP A 133 6.42 -12.07 -11.33
CA ASP A 133 7.26 -13.26 -11.25
C ASP A 133 7.73 -13.50 -9.81
N ALA A 134 8.09 -12.44 -9.07
CA ALA A 134 8.48 -12.52 -7.66
C ALA A 134 7.33 -12.95 -6.72
N LEU A 135 6.08 -12.75 -7.14
CA LEU A 135 4.88 -13.15 -6.39
C LEU A 135 4.19 -14.39 -6.99
N ALA A 136 4.75 -15.00 -8.03
CA ALA A 136 4.24 -16.25 -8.57
C ALA A 136 4.57 -17.41 -7.62
N ARG A 137 3.67 -18.41 -7.54
CA ARG A 137 3.98 -19.66 -6.83
C ARG A 137 5.00 -20.46 -7.68
N PRO A 138 6.04 -21.06 -7.08
CA PRO A 138 6.83 -22.08 -7.75
C PRO A 138 5.89 -23.18 -8.24
N VAL A 139 5.97 -23.53 -9.52
CA VAL A 139 5.31 -24.71 -10.05
C VAL A 139 6.25 -25.87 -9.74
N GLU A 140 5.92 -26.66 -8.72
CA GLU A 140 6.53 -27.97 -8.47
C GLU A 140 6.12 -28.98 -9.54
#